data_AF-A0ABD6D7A9-F1
#
_entry.id   AF-A0ABD6D7A9-F1
#
_cell.length_a   1.000
_cell.length_b   1.000
_cell.length_c   1.000
_cell.angle_alpha   90.00
_cell.angle_beta   90.00
_cell.angle_gamma   90.00
#
_symmetry.space_group_name_H-M   'P 1'
#
loop_
_entity.id
_entity.type
_entity.pdbx_description
1 polymer ?
#
loop_
_entity_poly.entity_id
_entity_poly.type
_entity_poly.pdbx_seq_one_letter_code
_entity_poly.pdbx_strand_id
1 'polypeptide(L)' 'MTQGPAESDPEESQWRFSVDEVGPEAEPDPPEPDPIEPESITFEHAVFVGLGVALTVGIILTGLL' A
#
# COMPACT_ATOMS: atom_id res chain seq x y z
N MET A 1 -1.15 -40.60 15.01
CA MET A 1 -0.08 -39.95 14.24
C MET A 1 0.18 -38.63 14.95
N THR A 2 1.32 -38.49 15.61
CA THR A 2 1.72 -37.25 16.29
C THR A 2 2.43 -36.39 15.24
N GLN A 3 1.93 -35.20 14.95
CA GLN A 3 2.60 -34.28 14.03
C GLN A 3 3.90 -33.80 14.70
N GLY A 4 5.01 -33.92 13.97
CA GLY A 4 6.34 -33.45 14.37
C GLY A 4 6.43 -31.92 14.31
N PRO A 5 7.55 -31.33 14.77
CA PRO A 5 7.69 -29.88 14.87
C PRO A 5 7.52 -29.26 13.49
N ALA A 6 6.66 -28.23 13.39
CA ALA A 6 6.49 -27.46 12.17
C ALA A 6 7.85 -26.87 11.78
N GLU A 7 8.44 -27.39 10.71
CA GLU A 7 9.69 -26.90 10.14
C GLU A 7 9.34 -25.57 9.47
N SER A 8 9.65 -24.45 10.14
CA SER A 8 9.42 -23.10 9.63
C SER A 8 10.31 -22.88 8.40
N ASP A 9 9.72 -22.60 7.24
CA ASP A 9 10.47 -22.33 6.01
C ASP A 9 11.23 -21.00 6.19
N PRO A 10 12.57 -20.96 6.03
CA PRO A 10 13.36 -19.73 6.21
C PRO A 10 12.95 -18.58 5.28
N GLU A 11 12.23 -18.83 4.19
CA GLU A 11 11.69 -17.80 3.27
C GLU A 11 10.52 -17.01 3.90
N GLU A 12 9.81 -17.58 4.88
CA GLU A 12 8.73 -16.91 5.62
C GLU A 12 9.26 -15.78 6.53
N SER A 13 10.55 -15.82 6.84
CA SER A 13 11.20 -14.93 7.82
C SER A 13 11.31 -13.46 7.36
N GLN A 14 10.89 -13.11 6.14
CA GLN A 14 10.91 -11.71 5.64
C GLN A 14 9.65 -10.91 6.00
N TRP A 15 8.52 -11.57 6.22
CA TRP A 15 7.24 -10.91 6.50
C TRP A 15 6.95 -10.95 8.00
N ARG A 16 6.22 -9.93 8.47
CA ARG A 16 5.90 -9.77 9.90
C ARG A 16 4.99 -10.89 10.43
N PHE A 17 4.20 -11.53 9.55
CA PHE A 17 3.16 -12.53 9.82
C PHE A 17 3.13 -13.59 8.71
N SER A 18 2.80 -14.84 9.05
CA SER A 18 2.60 -15.92 8.06
C SER A 18 1.16 -15.92 7.50
N VAL A 19 0.91 -16.64 6.40
CA VAL A 19 -0.43 -16.72 5.77
C VAL A 19 -1.46 -17.36 6.71
N ASP A 20 -1.04 -18.37 7.47
CA ASP A 20 -1.90 -19.06 8.45
C ASP A 20 -2.24 -18.16 9.65
N GLU A 21 -1.41 -17.17 9.95
CA GLU A 21 -1.60 -16.20 11.04
C GLU A 21 -2.57 -15.07 10.70
N VAL A 22 -2.93 -14.89 9.42
CA VAL A 22 -3.87 -13.84 8.94
C VAL A 22 -5.15 -14.40 8.33
N GLY A 23 -5.47 -15.67 8.61
CA GLY A 23 -6.66 -16.38 8.14
C GLY A 23 -7.91 -16.16 9.00
N PRO A 24 -9.07 -16.74 8.61
CA PRO A 24 -10.30 -16.66 9.41
C PRO A 24 -10.21 -17.33 10.79
N GLU A 25 -9.21 -18.20 10.97
CA GLU A 25 -8.89 -18.87 12.25
C GLU A 25 -7.80 -18.12 13.04
N ALA A 26 -7.34 -16.96 12.55
CA ALA A 26 -6.34 -16.14 13.24
C ALA A 26 -6.88 -15.64 14.59
N GLU A 27 -5.95 -15.37 15.52
CA GLU A 27 -6.29 -14.61 16.72
C GLU A 27 -6.99 -13.30 16.30
N PRO A 28 -8.08 -12.89 16.97
CA PRO A 28 -8.80 -11.69 16.58
C PRO A 28 -7.86 -10.48 16.65
N ASP A 29 -7.82 -9.73 15.55
CA ASP A 29 -6.99 -8.54 15.46
C ASP A 29 -7.30 -7.58 16.62
N PRO A 30 -6.28 -6.83 17.10
CA PRO A 30 -6.55 -5.67 17.94
C PRO A 30 -7.55 -4.74 17.25
N PRO A 31 -8.32 -3.94 18.00
CA PRO A 31 -9.35 -3.07 17.42
C PRO A 31 -8.79 -2.30 16.23
N GLU A 32 -9.53 -2.34 15.12
CA GLU A 32 -9.11 -1.71 13.86
C GLU A 32 -8.63 -0.28 14.14
N PRO A 33 -7.44 0.10 13.65
CA PRO A 33 -6.97 1.46 13.81
C PRO A 33 -7.96 2.41 13.12
N ASP A 34 -8.15 3.60 13.69
CA ASP A 34 -8.97 4.62 13.07
C ASP A 34 -8.54 4.83 11.60
N PRO A 35 -9.50 4.99 10.66
CA PRO A 35 -9.17 5.31 9.28
C PRO A 35 -8.22 6.51 9.21
N ILE A 36 -7.14 6.36 8.46
CA ILE A 36 -6.20 7.47 8.25
C ILE A 36 -6.86 8.48 7.33
N GLU A 37 -7.24 9.62 7.89
CA GLU A 37 -7.71 10.75 7.10
C GLU A 37 -6.57 11.25 6.21
N PRO A 38 -6.81 11.47 4.91
CA PRO A 38 -5.81 12.05 4.04
C PRO A 38 -5.41 13.44 4.53
N GLU A 39 -4.12 13.74 4.45
CA GLU A 39 -3.63 15.08 4.74
C GLU A 39 -4.22 16.12 3.77
N SER A 40 -4.35 17.35 4.25
CA SER A 40 -4.81 18.44 3.40
C SER A 40 -3.73 18.79 2.38
N ILE A 41 -4.16 19.03 1.14
CA ILE A 41 -3.26 19.42 0.06
C ILE A 41 -2.79 20.86 0.31
N THR A 42 -1.48 21.06 0.41
CA THR A 42 -0.90 22.41 0.46
C THR A 42 -0.90 23.06 -0.92
N PHE A 43 -0.76 24.38 -0.96
CA PHE A 43 -0.73 25.13 -2.21
C PHE A 43 0.42 24.68 -3.12
N GLU A 44 1.59 24.42 -2.56
CA GLU A 44 2.79 23.97 -3.27
C GLU A 44 2.54 22.66 -4.02
N HIS A 45 1.92 21.67 -3.36
CA HIS A 45 1.58 20.39 -3.98
C HIS A 45 0.59 20.57 -5.15
N ALA A 46 -0.44 21.41 -4.97
CA ALA A 46 -1.41 21.69 -6.03
C ALA A 46 -0.75 22.33 -7.26
N VAL A 47 0.23 23.22 -7.06
CA VAL A 47 0.99 23.85 -8.16
C VAL A 47 1.78 22.81 -8.96
N PHE A 48 2.44 21.85 -8.29
CA PHE A 48 3.19 20.80 -9.00
C PHE A 48 2.28 19.92 -9.87
N VAL A 49 1.11 19.53 -9.36
CA VAL A 49 0.11 18.79 -10.14
C VAL A 49 -0.36 19.62 -11.33
N GLY A 50 -0.70 20.89 -11.10
CA GLY A 50 -1.13 21.81 -12.16
C GLY A 50 -0.07 21.99 -13.26
N LEU A 51 1.21 22.08 -12.89
CA LEU A 51 2.32 22.17 -13.83
C LEU A 51 2.45 20.91 -14.68
N GLY A 52 2.32 19.73 -14.07
CA GLY A 52 2.33 18.45 -14.80
C GLY A 52 1.18 18.37 -15.82
N VAL A 53 -0.04 18.72 -15.40
CA VAL A 53 -1.21 18.77 -16.29
C VAL A 53 -0.98 19.74 -17.44
N ALA A 54 -0.50 20.96 -17.15
CA ALA A 54 -0.24 21.98 -18.17
C ALA A 54 0.82 21.51 -19.18
N LEU A 55 1.89 20.86 -18.71
CA LEU A 55 2.93 20.28 -19.56
C LEU A 55 2.35 19.20 -20.48
N THR A 56 1.59 18.24 -19.94
CA THR A 56 0.98 17.16 -20.72
C THR A 56 0.04 17.70 -21.78
N VAL A 57 -0.84 18.63 -21.42
CA VAL A 57 -1.74 19.29 -22.37
C VAL A 57 -0.94 20.03 -23.45
N GLY A 58 0.10 20.77 -23.05
CA GLY A 58 0.99 21.46 -23.97
C GLY A 58 1.61 20.51 -24.99
N ILE A 59 2.19 19.39 -24.54
CA ILE A 59 2.79 18.37 -25.40
C ILE A 59 1.76 17.81 -26.39
N ILE A 60 0.57 17.43 -25.91
CA ILE A 60 -0.50 16.88 -26.76
C ILE A 60 -0.89 17.89 -27.85
N LEU A 61 -1.13 19.15 -27.48
CA LEU A 61 -1.51 20.18 -28.43
C LEU A 61 -0.41 20.44 -29.46
N THR A 62 0.86 20.54 -29.03
CA THR A 62 1.97 20.77 -29.95
C THR A 62 2.29 19.55 -30.83
N GLY A 63 2.03 18.33 -30.37
CA GLY A 63 2.27 17.11 -31.14
C GLY A 63 1.14 16.75 -32.13
N LEU A 64 -0.04 17.37 -31.97
CA LEU A 64 -1.18 17.23 -32.88
C LEU A 64 -1.23 18.33 -33.96
N LEU A 65 -0.40 19.37 -33.84
CA LEU A 65 -0.22 20.48 -34.78
C LEU A 65 0.87 20.16 -35.82
#